data_AF-A0A1W0WEM0-F1
#
_entry.id   AF-A0A1W0WEM0-F1
#
_cell.length_a   1.000
_cell.length_b   1.000
_cell.length_c   1.000
_cell.angle_alpha   90.00
_cell.angle_beta   90.00
_cell.angle_gamma   90.00
#
_symmetry.space_group_name_H-M   'P 1'
#
loop_
_entity.id
_entity.type
_entity.pdbx_description
1 polymer ?
#
loop_
_entity_poly.entity_id
_entity_poly.type
_entity_poly.pdbx_seq_one_letter_code
_entity_poly.pdbx_strand_id
1 'polypeptide(L)'
;MARLRLALDRNKTLPESEGILRGDLIGELTAIRRCQMEILNFYTEVDAFFRNIFFFSHFLDQACTMGFVATVIITDPSKNLGDWLYNCLSIMFFVGYSTVLLLPLAHVYEEAESTNFQVYQLSLAIRRNFPGEASDSQVHEILQALMGSSERNSIVLQGSGCINFTRPWFAGTVTLGLSFSVLAYEITQRSNSRS
;
A
#
# COMPACT_ATOMS: atom_id res chain seq x y z
N MET A 1 -19.85 6.82 -2.37
CA MET A 1 -20.35 5.45 -2.11
C MET A 1 -21.44 5.37 -1.03
N ALA A 2 -21.28 5.93 0.17
CA ALA A 2 -22.30 5.84 1.24
C ALA A 2 -23.68 6.44 0.87
N ARG A 3 -23.69 7.54 0.11
CA ARG A 3 -24.93 8.19 -0.40
C ARG A 3 -25.69 7.32 -1.41
N LEU A 4 -24.97 6.65 -2.31
CA LEU A 4 -25.52 5.68 -3.29
C LEU A 4 -26.20 4.49 -2.62
N ARG A 5 -25.60 3.98 -1.55
CA ARG A 5 -26.22 2.91 -0.74
C ARG A 5 -27.51 3.37 -0.08
N LEU A 6 -27.51 4.55 0.54
CA LEU A 6 -28.70 5.11 1.17
C LEU A 6 -29.81 5.40 0.13
N ALA A 7 -29.43 5.81 -1.08
CA ALA A 7 -30.37 6.01 -2.18
C ALA A 7 -30.97 4.68 -2.68
N LEU A 8 -30.16 3.62 -2.80
CA LEU A 8 -30.65 2.27 -3.18
C LEU A 8 -31.58 1.67 -2.12
N ASP A 9 -31.27 1.81 -0.83
CA ASP A 9 -32.05 1.19 0.26
C ASP A 9 -33.40 1.91 0.49
N ARG A 10 -33.46 3.22 0.17
CA ARG A 10 -34.66 4.06 0.30
C ARG A 10 -35.70 3.80 -0.79
N ASN A 11 -35.31 3.30 -1.95
CA ASN A 11 -36.17 3.30 -3.15
C ASN A 11 -36.88 1.97 -3.43
N LYS A 12 -36.88 1.04 -2.47
CA LYS A 12 -37.51 -0.29 -2.56
C LYS A 12 -39.05 -0.27 -2.71
N THR A 13 -39.68 0.91 -2.75
CA THR A 13 -41.13 1.09 -2.56
C THR A 13 -41.91 1.66 -3.75
N LEU A 14 -41.28 2.09 -4.86
CA LEU A 14 -42.00 2.73 -5.99
C LEU A 14 -41.46 2.34 -7.40
N PRO A 15 -42.27 1.71 -8.28
CA PRO A 15 -41.82 1.21 -9.59
C PRO A 15 -41.63 2.28 -10.68
N GLU A 16 -42.31 3.44 -10.62
CA GLU A 16 -42.05 4.56 -11.56
C GLU A 16 -40.71 5.27 -11.30
N SER A 17 -40.14 5.08 -10.12
CA SER A 17 -38.86 5.66 -9.69
C SER A 17 -37.65 4.95 -10.33
N GLU A 18 -37.84 3.76 -10.89
CA GLU A 18 -36.76 2.85 -11.29
C GLU A 18 -35.97 3.36 -12.51
N GLY A 19 -36.66 3.95 -13.50
CA GLY A 19 -36.01 4.50 -14.70
C GLY A 19 -35.17 5.76 -14.43
N ILE A 20 -35.68 6.65 -13.58
CA ILE A 20 -34.97 7.88 -13.16
C ILE A 20 -33.78 7.51 -12.27
N LEU A 21 -33.99 6.61 -11.29
CA LEU A 21 -32.93 6.09 -10.43
C LEU A 21 -31.80 5.42 -11.24
N ARG A 22 -32.16 4.69 -12.30
CA ARG A 22 -31.19 4.02 -13.18
C ARG A 22 -30.36 5.03 -13.98
N GLY A 23 -30.98 6.08 -14.50
CA GLY A 23 -30.28 7.18 -15.18
C GLY A 23 -29.27 7.87 -14.25
N ASP A 24 -29.69 8.21 -13.04
CA ASP A 24 -28.82 8.82 -12.02
C ASP A 24 -27.69 7.88 -11.58
N LEU A 25 -27.99 6.59 -11.39
CA LEU A 25 -27.01 5.56 -11.04
C LEU A 25 -25.93 5.42 -12.11
N ILE A 26 -26.30 5.37 -13.40
CA ILE A 26 -25.36 5.32 -14.53
C ILE A 26 -24.50 6.58 -14.57
N GLY A 27 -25.10 7.76 -14.33
CA GLY A 27 -24.39 9.03 -14.25
C GLY A 27 -23.32 9.04 -13.15
N GLU A 28 -23.68 8.62 -11.93
CA GLU A 28 -22.73 8.56 -10.82
C GLU A 28 -21.64 7.50 -11.03
N LEU A 29 -21.99 6.30 -11.52
CA LEU A 29 -21.02 5.24 -11.84
C LEU A 29 -20.01 5.70 -12.90
N THR A 30 -20.47 6.42 -13.93
CA THR A 30 -19.61 6.96 -14.98
C THR A 30 -18.67 8.03 -14.44
N ALA A 31 -19.16 8.92 -13.56
CA ALA A 31 -18.32 9.92 -12.90
C ALA A 31 -17.25 9.27 -12.01
N ILE A 32 -17.61 8.24 -11.23
CA ILE A 32 -16.67 7.48 -10.40
C ILE A 32 -15.61 6.79 -11.28
N ARG A 33 -16.02 6.13 -12.36
CA ARG A 33 -15.09 5.49 -13.31
C ARG A 33 -14.09 6.48 -13.89
N ARG A 34 -14.56 7.67 -14.29
CA ARG A 34 -13.69 8.71 -14.85
C ARG A 34 -12.64 9.18 -13.84
N CYS A 35 -13.07 9.48 -12.62
CA CYS A 35 -12.19 9.87 -11.52
C CYS A 35 -11.15 8.77 -11.21
N GLN A 36 -11.57 7.51 -11.17
CA GLN A 36 -10.64 6.39 -10.97
C GLN A 36 -9.61 6.26 -12.10
N MET A 37 -10.01 6.41 -13.36
CA MET A 37 -9.05 6.36 -14.48
C MET A 37 -8.04 7.51 -14.42
N GLU A 38 -8.45 8.72 -14.04
CA GLU A 38 -7.54 9.86 -13.85
C GLU A 38 -6.53 9.58 -12.74
N ILE A 39 -6.99 9.04 -11.61
CA ILE A 39 -6.12 8.63 -10.49
C ILE A 39 -5.14 7.53 -10.93
N LEU A 40 -5.62 6.49 -11.62
CA LEU A 40 -4.79 5.40 -12.12
C LEU A 40 -3.71 5.88 -13.10
N ASN A 41 -4.06 6.80 -14.00
CA ASN A 41 -3.10 7.36 -14.94
C ASN A 41 -2.01 8.15 -14.22
N PHE A 42 -2.40 9.00 -13.26
CA PHE A 42 -1.45 9.72 -12.42
C PHE A 42 -0.52 8.77 -11.64
N TYR A 43 -1.08 7.72 -11.02
CA TYR A 43 -0.28 6.72 -10.33
C TYR A 43 0.68 5.97 -11.26
N THR A 44 0.25 5.66 -12.48
CA THR A 44 1.10 4.98 -13.46
C THR A 44 2.28 5.86 -13.87
N GLU A 45 2.06 7.17 -14.03
CA GLU A 45 3.14 8.14 -14.32
C GLU A 45 4.11 8.28 -13.14
N VAL A 46 3.59 8.38 -11.91
CA VAL A 46 4.39 8.45 -10.69
C VAL A 46 5.19 7.16 -10.47
N ASP A 47 4.58 5.99 -10.68
CA ASP A 47 5.28 4.71 -10.61
C ASP A 47 6.38 4.64 -11.67
N ALA A 48 6.08 4.89 -12.94
CA ALA A 48 7.07 4.82 -14.00
C ALA A 48 8.32 5.68 -13.73
N PHE A 49 8.13 6.86 -13.14
CA PHE A 49 9.23 7.77 -12.82
C PHE A 49 10.01 7.37 -11.54
N PHE A 50 9.30 7.14 -10.44
CA PHE A 50 9.94 6.98 -9.13
C PHE A 50 10.25 5.53 -8.76
N ARG A 51 9.72 4.55 -9.50
CA ARG A 51 9.88 3.13 -9.20
C ARG A 51 11.32 2.69 -8.96
N ASN A 52 12.23 3.07 -9.87
CA ASN A 52 13.63 2.70 -9.76
C ASN A 52 14.31 3.47 -8.62
N ILE A 53 13.94 4.74 -8.42
CA ILE A 53 14.48 5.60 -7.37
C ILE A 53 14.14 5.01 -6.00
N PHE A 54 12.87 4.67 -5.76
CA PHE A 54 12.44 4.04 -4.51
C PHE A 54 13.08 2.66 -4.31
N PHE A 55 13.24 1.86 -5.38
CA PHE A 55 13.91 0.57 -5.27
C PHE A 55 15.37 0.71 -4.83
N PHE A 56 16.16 1.54 -5.52
CA PHE A 56 17.56 1.76 -5.17
C PHE A 56 17.71 2.46 -3.83
N SER A 57 16.90 3.47 -3.54
CA SER A 57 16.89 4.15 -2.23
C SER A 57 16.60 3.17 -1.11
N HIS A 58 15.59 2.30 -1.25
CA HIS A 58 15.27 1.31 -0.24
C HIS A 58 16.41 0.30 -0.04
N PHE A 59 17.03 -0.18 -1.13
CA PHE A 59 18.15 -1.10 -1.03
C PHE A 59 19.38 -0.46 -0.37
N LEU A 60 19.69 0.79 -0.72
CA LEU A 60 20.76 1.57 -0.09
C LEU A 60 20.47 1.82 1.40
N ASP A 61 19.23 2.11 1.77
CA ASP A 61 18.81 2.27 3.16
C ASP A 61 19.01 0.98 3.96
N GLN A 62 18.69 -0.19 3.39
CA GLN A 62 18.95 -1.48 4.04
C GLN A 62 20.45 -1.72 4.22
N ALA A 63 21.27 -1.47 3.20
CA ALA A 63 22.72 -1.60 3.28
C ALA A 63 23.33 -0.66 4.33
N CYS A 64 22.86 0.60 4.37
CA CYS A 64 23.27 1.59 5.36
C CYS A 64 22.92 1.16 6.78
N THR A 65 21.68 0.67 6.99
CA THR A 65 21.21 0.17 8.29
C THR A 65 22.07 -1.00 8.77
N MET A 66 22.37 -1.97 7.91
CA MET A 66 23.26 -3.08 8.24
C MET A 66 24.68 -2.62 8.61
N GLY A 67 25.23 -1.65 7.87
CA GLY A 67 26.53 -1.05 8.15
C GLY A 67 26.58 -0.41 9.54
N PHE A 68 25.59 0.43 9.86
CA PHE A 68 25.49 1.06 11.17
C PHE A 68 25.30 0.04 12.31
N VAL A 69 24.46 -0.98 12.11
CA VAL A 69 24.29 -2.08 13.09
C VAL A 69 25.63 -2.75 13.37
N ALA A 70 26.41 -3.06 12.34
CA ALA A 70 27.75 -3.63 12.51
C ALA A 70 28.67 -2.68 13.29
N THR A 71 28.65 -1.38 13.00
CA THR A 71 29.42 -0.38 13.75
C THR A 71 29.02 -0.34 15.23
N VAL A 72 27.73 -0.38 15.55
CA VAL A 72 27.24 -0.41 16.94
C VAL A 72 27.72 -1.66 17.68
N ILE A 73 27.71 -2.83 17.02
CA ILE A 73 28.13 -4.10 17.61
C ILE A 73 29.64 -4.13 17.88
N ILE A 74 30.45 -3.58 16.98
CA ILE A 74 31.91 -3.50 17.13
C ILE A 74 32.29 -2.45 18.18
N THR A 75 31.50 -1.38 18.31
CA THR A 75 31.76 -0.32 19.30
C THR A 75 31.43 -0.84 20.69
N ASP A 76 32.45 -1.16 21.46
CA ASP A 76 32.31 -1.61 22.84
C ASP A 76 31.83 -0.45 23.73
N PRO A 77 30.61 -0.53 24.31
CA PRO A 77 30.07 0.53 25.16
C PRO A 77 30.89 0.75 26.43
N SER A 78 31.70 -0.24 26.85
CA SER A 78 32.59 -0.11 28.00
C SER A 78 33.81 0.78 27.72
N LYS A 79 34.17 0.98 26.45
CA LYS A 79 35.35 1.76 26.04
C LYS A 79 34.98 3.18 25.61
N ASN A 80 33.87 3.34 24.89
CA ASN A 80 33.39 4.66 24.46
C ASN A 80 31.86 4.73 24.39
N LEU A 81 31.24 5.03 25.54
CA LEU A 81 29.79 5.15 25.67
C LEU A 81 29.20 6.25 24.77
N GLY A 82 29.94 7.35 24.57
CA GLY A 82 29.49 8.49 23.77
C GLY A 82 29.30 8.13 22.31
N ASP A 83 30.30 7.49 21.70
CA ASP A 83 30.25 7.04 20.31
C ASP A 83 29.19 5.95 20.12
N TRP A 84 29.07 5.03 21.08
CA TRP A 84 28.04 4.00 21.05
C TRP A 84 26.63 4.61 21.07
N LEU A 85 26.37 5.57 21.97
CA LEU A 85 25.07 6.24 22.09
C LEU A 85 24.76 7.07 20.83
N TYR A 86 25.75 7.78 20.30
CA TYR A 86 25.62 8.54 19.05
C TYR A 86 25.22 7.61 17.88
N ASN A 87 25.90 6.48 17.73
CA ASN A 87 25.60 5.51 16.68
C ASN A 87 24.19 4.91 16.83
N CYS A 88 23.78 4.56 18.05
CA CYS A 88 22.43 4.08 18.34
C CYS A 88 21.35 5.12 17.99
N LEU A 89 21.55 6.39 18.39
CA LEU A 89 20.63 7.47 18.06
C LEU A 89 20.58 7.74 16.55
N SER A 90 21.73 7.72 15.87
CA SER A 90 21.82 7.92 14.43
C SER A 90 21.00 6.87 13.67
N ILE A 91 21.11 5.59 14.05
CA ILE A 91 20.27 4.51 13.49
C ILE A 91 18.79 4.78 13.72
N MET A 92 18.40 5.14 14.95
CA MET A 92 16.99 5.39 15.28
C MET A 92 16.40 6.53 14.44
N PHE A 93 17.15 7.62 14.25
CA PHE A 93 16.73 8.73 13.39
C PHE A 93 16.69 8.34 11.92
N PHE A 94 17.67 7.58 11.44
CA PHE A 94 17.73 7.11 10.05
C PHE A 94 16.55 6.18 9.72
N VAL A 95 16.32 5.16 10.54
CA VAL A 95 15.19 4.23 10.38
C VAL A 95 13.86 4.96 10.53
N GLY A 96 13.76 5.90 11.48
CA GLY A 96 12.59 6.74 11.65
C GLY A 96 12.27 7.57 10.41
N TYR A 97 13.28 8.21 9.82
CA TYR A 97 13.16 8.99 8.59
C TYR A 97 12.72 8.13 7.41
N SER A 98 13.40 7.00 7.15
CA SER A 98 13.03 6.08 6.06
C SER A 98 11.61 5.52 6.25
N THR A 99 11.20 5.25 7.48
CA THR A 99 9.83 4.77 7.77
C THR A 99 8.79 5.85 7.50
N VAL A 100 9.02 7.09 7.93
CA VAL A 100 8.09 8.22 7.71
C VAL A 100 7.91 8.50 6.23
N LEU A 101 8.98 8.41 5.42
CA LEU A 101 8.89 8.60 3.97
C LEU A 101 8.09 7.48 3.27
N LEU A 102 8.17 6.26 3.79
CA LEU A 102 7.57 5.10 3.16
C LEU A 102 6.16 4.77 3.69
N LEU A 103 5.75 5.37 4.82
CA LEU A 103 4.45 5.19 5.44
C LEU A 103 3.26 5.67 4.57
N PRO A 104 3.33 6.83 3.89
CA PRO A 104 2.26 7.24 2.96
C PRO A 104 2.03 6.21 1.86
N LEU A 105 3.09 5.53 1.41
CA LEU A 105 3.03 4.49 0.39
C LEU A 105 2.23 3.28 0.87
N ALA A 106 2.46 2.85 2.11
CA ALA A 106 1.69 1.78 2.74
C ALA A 106 0.21 2.17 2.93
N HIS A 107 -0.05 3.43 3.28
CA HIS A 107 -1.41 3.92 3.47
C HIS A 107 -2.19 3.98 2.16
N VAL A 108 -1.55 4.43 1.08
CA VAL A 108 -2.12 4.41 -0.27
C VAL A 108 -2.48 2.99 -0.70
N TYR A 109 -1.60 2.02 -0.42
CA TYR A 109 -1.87 0.60 -0.70
C TYR A 109 -3.13 0.11 0.03
N GLU A 110 -3.26 0.42 1.34
CA GLU A 110 -4.42 0.04 2.15
C GLU A 110 -5.71 0.71 1.66
N GLU A 111 -5.64 1.98 1.26
CA GLU A 111 -6.78 2.73 0.74
C GLU A 111 -7.24 2.18 -0.62
N ALA A 112 -6.30 1.77 -1.48
CA ALA A 112 -6.61 1.11 -2.74
C ALA A 112 -7.31 -0.25 -2.52
N GLU A 113 -6.83 -1.05 -1.56
CA GLU A 113 -7.44 -2.34 -1.21
C GLU A 113 -8.85 -2.16 -0.61
N SER A 114 -9.03 -1.16 0.26
CA SER A 114 -10.34 -0.77 0.82
C SER A 114 -11.31 -0.34 -0.28
N THR A 115 -10.85 0.47 -1.24
CA THR A 115 -11.66 0.93 -2.37
C THR A 115 -12.14 -0.25 -3.22
N ASN A 116 -11.28 -1.23 -3.50
CA ASN A 116 -11.66 -2.44 -4.22
C ASN A 116 -12.78 -3.20 -3.51
N PHE A 117 -12.64 -3.38 -2.19
CA PHE A 117 -13.68 -4.03 -1.41
C PHE A 117 -15.01 -3.27 -1.43
N GLN A 118 -14.97 -1.94 -1.40
CA GLN A 118 -16.19 -1.11 -1.52
C GLN A 118 -16.84 -1.23 -2.91
N VAL A 119 -16.06 -1.26 -4.00
CA VAL A 119 -16.56 -1.47 -5.36
C VAL A 119 -17.20 -2.86 -5.49
N TYR A 120 -16.58 -3.89 -4.92
CA TYR A 120 -17.16 -5.23 -4.85
C TYR A 120 -18.46 -5.27 -4.04
N GLN A 121 -18.52 -4.57 -2.91
CA GLN A 121 -19.77 -4.51 -2.15
C GLN A 121 -20.89 -3.75 -2.88
N LEU A 122 -20.54 -2.72 -3.67
CA LEU A 122 -21.47 -1.99 -4.51
C LEU A 122 -22.00 -2.89 -5.64
N SER A 123 -21.15 -3.74 -6.23
CA SER A 123 -21.55 -4.70 -7.26
C SER A 123 -22.59 -5.69 -6.76
N LEU A 124 -22.38 -6.22 -5.54
CA LEU A 124 -23.35 -7.10 -4.90
C LEU A 124 -24.67 -6.39 -4.58
N ALA A 125 -24.62 -5.13 -4.14
CA ALA A 125 -25.83 -4.35 -3.82
C ALA A 125 -26.67 -4.06 -5.08
N ILE A 126 -26.03 -3.74 -6.20
CA ILE A 126 -26.72 -3.48 -7.48
C ILE A 126 -27.32 -4.78 -8.02
N ARG A 127 -26.58 -5.89 -8.00
CA ARG A 127 -27.09 -7.21 -8.41
C ARG A 127 -28.30 -7.67 -7.59
N ARG A 128 -28.35 -7.32 -6.30
CA ARG A 128 -29.47 -7.65 -5.41
C ARG A 128 -30.73 -6.82 -5.69
N ASN A 129 -30.56 -5.55 -6.04
CA ASN A 129 -31.69 -4.63 -6.25
C ASN A 129 -32.20 -4.65 -7.70
N PHE A 130 -31.37 -5.07 -8.67
CA PHE A 130 -31.75 -5.19 -10.08
C PHE A 130 -31.49 -6.61 -10.61
N PRO A 131 -32.21 -7.63 -10.10
CA PRO A 131 -32.00 -9.02 -10.50
C PRO A 131 -32.38 -9.33 -11.96
N GLY A 132 -33.18 -8.44 -12.59
CA GLY A 132 -33.62 -8.56 -13.99
C GLY A 132 -32.71 -7.86 -15.01
N GLU A 133 -31.62 -7.22 -14.58
CA GLU A 133 -30.64 -6.69 -15.53
C GLU A 133 -29.89 -7.86 -16.20
N ALA A 134 -30.07 -7.99 -17.51
CA ALA A 134 -29.25 -8.89 -18.32
C ALA A 134 -27.77 -8.50 -18.19
N SER A 135 -26.87 -9.48 -18.30
CA SER A 135 -25.41 -9.25 -18.31
C SER A 135 -24.94 -8.24 -19.38
N ASP A 136 -25.79 -7.88 -20.35
CA ASP A 136 -25.58 -6.85 -21.38
C ASP A 136 -25.99 -5.42 -20.94
N SER A 137 -26.39 -5.20 -19.68
CA SER A 137 -26.75 -3.86 -19.22
C SER A 137 -25.51 -2.96 -19.13
N GLN A 138 -25.66 -1.70 -19.52
CA GLN A 138 -24.63 -0.65 -19.38
C GLN A 138 -24.13 -0.51 -17.93
N VAL A 139 -24.98 -0.81 -16.95
CA VAL A 139 -24.63 -0.86 -15.52
C VAL A 139 -23.65 -1.99 -15.25
N HIS A 140 -23.89 -3.19 -15.79
CA HIS A 140 -23.01 -4.35 -15.65
C HIS A 140 -21.64 -4.11 -16.29
N GLU A 141 -21.61 -3.55 -17.50
CA GLU A 141 -20.37 -3.24 -18.21
C GLU A 141 -19.50 -2.22 -17.44
N ILE A 142 -20.13 -1.13 -16.96
CA ILE A 142 -19.42 -0.11 -16.17
C ILE A 142 -18.91 -0.71 -14.86
N LEU A 143 -19.68 -1.60 -14.23
CA LEU A 143 -19.26 -2.31 -13.02
C LEU A 143 -18.13 -3.30 -13.23
N GLN A 144 -18.16 -4.04 -14.33
CA GLN A 144 -17.10 -4.97 -14.68
C GLN A 144 -15.82 -4.20 -15.02
N ALA A 145 -15.93 -3.06 -15.72
CA ALA A 145 -14.81 -2.16 -15.95
C ALA A 145 -14.25 -1.59 -14.63
N LEU A 146 -15.12 -1.19 -13.69
CA LEU A 146 -14.75 -0.71 -12.36
C LEU A 146 -14.05 -1.78 -11.51
N MET A 147 -14.55 -3.02 -11.52
CA MET A 147 -13.91 -4.14 -10.84
C MET A 147 -12.57 -4.50 -11.49
N GLY A 148 -12.50 -4.50 -12.83
CA GLY A 148 -11.27 -4.78 -13.57
C GLY A 148 -10.20 -3.72 -13.36
N SER A 149 -10.56 -2.43 -13.36
CA SER A 149 -9.62 -1.34 -13.02
C SER A 149 -9.21 -1.35 -11.55
N SER A 150 -10.02 -1.99 -10.70
CA SER A 150 -9.79 -2.10 -9.28
C SER A 150 -9.10 -3.42 -8.86
N GLU A 151 -8.71 -4.28 -9.80
CA GLU A 151 -8.02 -5.53 -9.49
C GLU A 151 -6.75 -5.30 -8.64
N ARG A 152 -6.46 -6.28 -7.78
CA ARG A 152 -5.33 -6.26 -6.85
C ARG A 152 -4.05 -5.87 -7.62
N ASN A 153 -3.44 -4.77 -7.19
CA ASN A 153 -2.18 -4.19 -7.68
C ASN A 153 -2.27 -3.07 -8.74
N SER A 154 -3.46 -2.55 -9.10
CA SER A 154 -3.53 -1.44 -10.07
C SER A 154 -3.04 -0.08 -9.52
N ILE A 155 -3.06 0.10 -8.20
CA ILE A 155 -2.60 1.32 -7.50
C ILE A 155 -1.55 0.92 -6.46
N VAL A 156 -0.44 0.34 -6.91
CA VAL A 156 0.69 0.03 -6.04
C VAL A 156 1.94 0.56 -6.70
N LEU A 157 2.61 1.48 -6.02
CA LEU A 157 3.97 1.86 -6.35
C LEU A 157 4.84 0.61 -6.14
N GLN A 158 5.20 -0.06 -7.23
CA GLN A 158 6.00 -1.27 -7.19
C GLN A 158 7.46 -0.85 -7.24
N GLY A 159 8.26 -1.14 -6.22
CA GLY A 159 9.72 -1.01 -6.31
C GLY A 159 10.27 -1.98 -7.37
N SER A 160 10.58 -1.46 -8.56
CA SER A 160 10.98 -2.17 -9.77
C SER A 160 10.15 -3.42 -10.14
N GLY A 161 8.87 -3.50 -9.75
CA GLY A 161 8.06 -4.72 -9.93
C GLY A 161 8.43 -5.88 -8.99
N CYS A 162 9.43 -5.69 -8.12
CA CYS A 162 9.95 -6.71 -7.22
C CYS A 162 9.50 -6.49 -5.77
N ILE A 163 9.15 -5.26 -5.40
CA ILE A 163 8.81 -4.88 -4.02
C ILE A 163 7.46 -4.18 -4.00
N ASN A 164 6.53 -4.70 -3.20
CA ASN A 164 5.31 -3.98 -2.84
C ASN A 164 5.51 -3.36 -1.47
N PHE A 165 5.50 -2.02 -1.39
CA PHE A 165 5.63 -1.29 -0.13
C PHE A 165 4.36 -1.43 0.71
N THR A 166 4.29 -2.55 1.44
CA THR A 166 3.16 -2.94 2.28
C THR A 166 3.63 -3.03 3.73
N ARG A 167 2.71 -2.96 4.71
CA ARG A 167 3.06 -3.17 6.13
C ARG A 167 3.85 -4.47 6.38
N PRO A 168 3.48 -5.62 5.79
CA PRO A 168 4.27 -6.84 5.90
C PRO A 168 5.71 -6.70 5.37
N TRP A 169 5.92 -5.93 4.29
CA TRP A 169 7.26 -5.66 3.78
C TRP A 169 8.10 -4.91 4.81
N PHE A 170 7.56 -3.85 5.42
CA PHE A 170 8.24 -3.12 6.50
C PHE A 170 8.55 -4.02 7.69
N ALA A 171 7.58 -4.83 8.14
CA ALA A 171 7.79 -5.79 9.21
C ALA A 171 8.94 -6.76 8.85
N GLY A 172 8.98 -7.27 7.61
CA GLY A 172 10.05 -8.10 7.10
C GLY A 172 11.43 -7.44 7.16
N THR A 173 11.53 -6.17 6.76
CA THR A 173 12.80 -5.42 6.82
C THR A 173 13.30 -5.24 8.26
N VAL A 174 12.40 -4.95 9.21
CA VAL A 174 12.76 -4.82 10.64
C VAL A 174 13.22 -6.17 11.19
N THR A 175 12.50 -7.25 10.90
CA THR A 175 12.90 -8.61 11.32
C THR A 175 14.25 -8.99 10.76
N LEU A 176 14.51 -8.70 9.47
CA LEU A 176 15.79 -8.98 8.83
C LEU A 176 16.92 -8.19 9.50
N GLY A 177 16.71 -6.91 9.78
CA GLY A 177 17.65 -6.07 10.52
C GLY A 177 17.98 -6.66 11.90
N LEU A 178 16.98 -7.06 12.68
CA LEU A 178 17.19 -7.70 13.98
C LEU A 178 17.94 -9.03 13.88
N SER A 179 17.58 -9.89 12.91
CA SER A 179 18.27 -11.16 12.67
C SER A 179 19.74 -10.93 12.29
N PHE A 180 20.01 -9.93 11.45
CA PHE A 180 21.37 -9.53 11.11
C PHE A 180 22.15 -9.04 12.34
N SER A 181 21.54 -8.22 13.21
CA SER A 181 22.18 -7.78 14.45
C SER A 181 22.61 -8.94 15.33
N VAL A 182 21.76 -9.95 15.51
CA VAL A 182 22.08 -11.14 16.30
C VAL A 182 23.24 -11.92 15.68
N LEU A 183 23.22 -12.14 14.37
CA LEU A 183 24.29 -12.85 13.66
C LEU A 183 25.62 -12.09 13.73
N ALA A 184 25.61 -10.78 13.48
CA ALA A 184 26.80 -9.94 13.55
C ALA A 184 27.41 -9.93 14.96
N TYR A 185 26.58 -9.89 16.00
CA TYR A 185 27.01 -9.98 17.39
C TYR A 185 27.67 -11.33 17.69
N GLU A 186 27.03 -12.44 17.30
CA GLU A 186 27.57 -13.78 17.53
C GLU A 186 28.90 -14.01 16.81
N ILE A 187 29.03 -13.55 15.56
CA ILE A 187 30.29 -13.62 14.80
C ILE A 187 31.39 -12.82 15.50
N THR A 188 31.07 -11.60 15.95
CA THR A 188 32.04 -10.74 16.64
C THR A 188 32.52 -11.36 17.95
N GLN A 189 31.60 -11.93 18.74
CA GLN A 189 31.96 -12.64 19.97
C GLN A 189 32.85 -13.87 19.71
N ARG A 190 32.49 -14.69 18.72
CA ARG A 190 33.29 -15.88 18.33
C ARG A 190 34.67 -15.52 17.81
N SER A 191 34.81 -14.36 17.16
CA SER A 191 36.11 -13.84 16.72
C SER A 191 36.98 -13.44 17.90
N ASN A 192 36.41 -12.69 18.85
CA ASN A 192 37.15 -12.21 20.03
C ASN A 192 37.54 -13.32 21.01
N SER A 193 36.80 -14.44 21.04
CA SER A 193 37.17 -15.60 21.88
C SER A 193 38.26 -16.50 21.28
N ARG A 194 38.62 -16.27 20.01
CA ARG A 194 39.67 -17.03 19.30
C ARG A 194 41.01 -16.28 19.18
N SER A 195 41.05 -14.99 19.52
CA SER A 195 42.29 -14.19 19.61
C SER A 195 42.83 -14.16 21.04
#